data_AF-A0A2V5T2S1-F1
#
_entry.id   AF-A0A2V5T2S1-F1
#
_cell.length_a   1.000
_cell.length_b   1.000
_cell.length_c   1.000
_cell.angle_alpha   90.00
_cell.angle_beta   90.00
_cell.angle_gamma   90.00
#
_symmetry.space_group_name_H-M   'P 1'
#
loop_
_entity.id
_entity.type
_entity.pdbx_description
1 polymer ?
#
loop_
_entity_poly.entity_id
_entity_poly.type
_entity_poly.pdbx_seq_one_letter_code
_entity_poly.pdbx_strand_id
1 'polypeptide(L)'
;MLAGQATVANSECEQTRALLEARLAERPEDRISLTALAWVYGCLRRNADALRVARQAADSLPIEKDALAGPNFLAGLAEIEARTGRAEESVKILRQLLTIPAGQVVSIARLKIDPVWDPIRHDPSFQKLCEEKQP
;
A
#
# COMPACT_ATOMS: atom_id res chain seq x y z
N MET A 1 -28.14 -0.21 3.45
CA MET A 1 -27.39 -0.02 4.71
C MET A 1 -26.30 1.02 4.46
N LEU A 2 -26.51 2.34 4.71
CA LEU A 2 -25.61 3.34 4.10
C LEU A 2 -25.27 4.61 4.93
N ALA A 3 -25.67 4.74 6.19
CA ALA A 3 -25.25 5.88 7.01
C ALA A 3 -24.53 5.46 8.31
N GLY A 4 -25.11 4.52 9.07
CA GLY A 4 -24.56 4.08 10.35
C GLY A 4 -23.22 3.33 10.27
N GLN A 5 -22.97 2.58 9.21
CA GLN A 5 -21.72 1.81 9.04
C GLN A 5 -20.54 2.72 8.68
N ALA A 6 -20.77 3.76 7.87
CA ALA A 6 -19.72 4.72 7.51
C ALA A 6 -19.30 5.59 8.72
N THR A 7 -20.25 5.97 9.58
CA THR A 7 -19.95 6.72 10.80
C THR A 7 -19.21 5.87 11.85
N VAL A 8 -19.58 4.58 11.98
CA VAL A 8 -18.89 3.65 12.88
C VAL A 8 -17.47 3.35 12.36
N ALA A 9 -17.31 3.07 11.06
CA ALA A 9 -16.01 2.84 10.45
C ALA A 9 -15.06 4.04 10.62
N ASN A 10 -15.56 5.26 10.46
CA ASN A 10 -14.75 6.47 10.71
C ASN A 10 -14.32 6.60 12.17
N SER A 11 -15.22 6.30 13.13
CA SER A 11 -14.90 6.32 14.57
C SER A 11 -13.83 5.29 14.94
N GLU A 12 -13.94 4.07 14.42
CA GLU A 12 -12.97 3.00 14.64
C GLU A 12 -11.60 3.30 14.00
N CYS A 13 -11.60 3.89 12.79
CA CYS A 13 -10.38 4.33 12.13
C CYS A 13 -9.71 5.48 12.92
N GLU A 14 -10.47 6.43 13.47
CA GLU A 14 -9.91 7.51 14.31
C GLU A 14 -9.29 6.97 15.62
N GLN A 15 -9.97 6.03 16.29
CA GLN A 15 -9.42 5.41 17.50
C GLN A 15 -8.13 4.64 17.19
N THR A 16 -8.14 3.86 16.12
CA THR A 16 -6.97 3.09 15.69
C THR A 16 -5.82 3.99 15.27
N ARG A 17 -6.11 5.13 14.61
CA ARG A 17 -5.11 6.16 14.28
C ARG A 17 -4.40 6.64 15.53
N ALA A 18 -5.14 7.05 16.56
CA ALA A 18 -4.57 7.58 17.79
C ALA A 18 -3.65 6.56 18.49
N LEU A 19 -4.06 5.28 18.53
CA LEU A 19 -3.25 4.20 19.11
C LEU A 19 -1.94 3.97 18.33
N LEU A 20 -2.01 3.94 17.00
CA LEU A 20 -0.84 3.74 16.14
C LEU A 20 0.10 4.94 16.17
N GLU A 21 -0.41 6.17 16.20
CA GLU A 21 0.39 7.38 16.36
C GLU A 21 1.14 7.40 17.70
N ALA A 22 0.47 7.05 18.80
CA ALA A 22 1.11 6.95 20.12
C ALA A 22 2.22 5.89 20.13
N ARG A 23 1.97 4.72 19.53
CA ARG A 23 2.97 3.66 19.41
C ARG A 23 4.18 4.08 18.58
N LEU A 24 3.96 4.83 17.50
CA LEU A 24 5.03 5.34 16.64
C LEU A 24 5.79 6.52 17.26
N ALA A 25 5.19 7.23 18.23
CA ALA A 25 5.92 8.19 19.05
C ALA A 25 6.95 7.50 19.95
N GLU A 26 6.64 6.30 20.45
CA GLU A 26 7.57 5.49 21.25
C GLU A 26 8.54 4.67 20.40
N ARG A 27 8.09 4.18 19.24
CA ARG A 27 8.84 3.30 18.32
C ARG A 27 8.70 3.77 16.87
N PRO A 28 9.40 4.83 16.47
CA PRO A 28 9.27 5.43 15.13
C PRO A 28 9.57 4.47 13.98
N GLU A 29 10.34 3.41 14.24
CA GLU A 29 10.76 2.39 13.29
C GLU A 29 9.88 1.13 13.26
N ASP A 30 8.78 1.09 14.01
CA ASP A 30 7.84 -0.03 13.97
C ASP A 30 7.09 -0.06 12.63
N ARG A 31 7.67 -0.82 11.69
CA ARG A 31 7.22 -0.94 10.30
C ARG A 31 5.80 -1.47 10.16
N ILE A 32 5.41 -2.39 11.05
CA ILE A 32 4.05 -2.95 11.04
C ILE A 32 3.06 -1.86 11.42
N SER A 33 3.41 -1.04 12.43
CA SER A 33 2.60 0.11 12.83
C SER A 33 2.55 1.20 11.75
N LEU A 34 3.65 1.46 11.03
CA LEU A 34 3.67 2.39 9.90
C LEU A 34 2.75 1.93 8.76
N THR A 35 2.83 0.65 8.37
CA THR A 35 1.96 0.08 7.33
C THR A 35 0.50 0.16 7.75
N ALA A 36 0.16 -0.27 8.96
CA ALA A 36 -1.21 -0.20 9.47
C ALA A 36 -1.73 1.24 9.50
N LEU A 37 -0.89 2.20 9.89
CA LEU A 37 -1.26 3.61 9.95
C LEU A 37 -1.52 4.18 8.55
N ALA A 38 -0.80 3.72 7.51
CA ALA A 38 -1.07 4.11 6.13
C ALA A 38 -2.51 3.76 5.71
N TRP A 39 -2.94 2.54 6.02
CA TRP A 39 -4.29 2.06 5.74
C TRP A 39 -5.36 2.82 6.50
N VAL A 40 -5.10 3.11 7.78
CA VAL A 40 -6.01 3.89 8.62
C VAL A 40 -6.15 5.32 8.10
N TYR A 41 -5.07 5.97 7.67
CA TYR A 41 -5.16 7.27 7.01
C TYR A 41 -5.95 7.20 5.70
N GLY A 42 -5.82 6.11 4.94
CA GLY A 42 -6.64 5.85 3.75
C GLY A 42 -8.13 5.74 4.08
N CYS A 43 -8.49 5.02 5.16
CA CYS A 43 -9.87 4.95 5.67
C CYS A 43 -10.43 6.34 5.99
N LEU A 44 -9.62 7.17 6.64
CA LEU A 44 -9.97 8.55 7.02
C LEU A 44 -9.87 9.56 5.87
N ARG A 45 -9.60 9.10 4.64
CA ARG A 45 -9.42 9.95 3.44
C ARG A 45 -8.29 10.98 3.58
N ARG A 46 -7.33 10.73 4.47
CA ARG A 46 -6.11 11.54 4.68
C ARG A 46 -4.99 11.04 3.77
N ASN A 47 -5.19 11.19 2.46
CA ASN A 47 -4.33 10.59 1.43
C ASN A 47 -2.86 11.02 1.53
N ALA A 48 -2.58 12.28 1.86
CA ALA A 48 -1.20 12.77 2.01
C ALA A 48 -0.47 12.08 3.16
N ASP A 49 -1.15 11.89 4.29
CA ASP A 49 -0.60 11.20 5.46
C ASP A 49 -0.39 9.71 5.18
N ALA A 50 -1.35 9.06 4.52
CA ALA A 50 -1.25 7.66 4.09
C ALA A 50 0.00 7.43 3.23
N LEU A 51 0.21 8.27 2.22
CA LEU A 51 1.37 8.19 1.33
C LEU A 51 2.69 8.42 2.08
N ARG A 52 2.73 9.42 2.98
CA ARG A 52 3.94 9.74 3.75
C ARG A 52 4.39 8.56 4.61
N VAL A 53 3.47 7.94 5.36
CA VAL A 53 3.84 6.82 6.26
C VAL A 53 4.07 5.51 5.50
N ALA A 54 3.36 5.26 4.39
CA ALA A 54 3.65 4.12 3.52
C ALA A 54 5.06 4.22 2.91
N ARG A 55 5.46 5.42 2.47
CA ARG A 55 6.81 5.70 1.98
C ARG A 55 7.85 5.46 3.07
N GLN A 56 7.61 5.98 4.27
CA GLN A 56 8.48 5.74 5.42
C GLN A 56 8.64 4.24 5.73
N ALA A 57 7.56 3.46 5.65
CA ALA A 57 7.61 2.01 5.84
C ALA A 57 8.51 1.33 4.79
N ALA A 58 8.32 1.67 3.50
CA ALA A 58 9.12 1.13 2.40
C ALA A 58 10.61 1.52 2.52
N ASP A 59 10.91 2.77 2.86
CA ASP A 59 12.29 3.26 3.00
C ASP A 59 13.00 2.66 4.23
N SER A 60 12.25 2.24 5.25
CA SER A 60 12.81 1.66 6.48
C SER A 60 13.38 0.25 6.33
N LEU A 61 12.95 -0.48 5.29
CA LEU A 61 13.43 -1.81 4.94
C LEU A 61 13.44 -1.98 3.41
N PRO A 62 14.44 -1.40 2.74
CA PRO A 62 14.55 -1.51 1.30
C PRO A 62 14.89 -2.95 0.89
N ILE A 63 14.57 -3.31 -0.35
CA ILE A 63 14.77 -4.68 -0.89
C ILE A 63 16.24 -5.09 -0.81
N GLU A 64 17.16 -4.14 -0.99
CA GLU A 64 18.61 -4.35 -0.94
C GLU A 64 19.08 -4.77 0.47
N LYS A 65 18.34 -4.37 1.51
CA LYS A 65 18.63 -4.74 2.90
C LYS A 65 17.99 -6.06 3.29
N ASP A 66 16.78 -6.31 2.82
CA ASP A 66 16.06 -7.56 3.06
C ASP A 66 15.19 -7.90 1.85
N ALA A 67 15.70 -8.80 1.01
CA ALA A 67 15.01 -9.23 -0.21
C ALA A 67 13.76 -10.08 0.07
N LEU A 68 13.60 -10.61 1.28
CA LEU A 68 12.44 -11.41 1.67
C LEU A 68 11.31 -10.53 2.21
N ALA A 69 11.63 -9.63 3.14
CA ALA A 69 10.63 -8.79 3.80
C ALA A 69 10.39 -7.45 3.08
N GLY A 70 11.44 -6.84 2.51
CA GLY A 70 11.38 -5.54 1.84
C GLY A 70 10.31 -5.41 0.75
N PRO A 71 10.11 -6.43 -0.13
CA PRO A 71 9.04 -6.39 -1.13
C PRO A 71 7.64 -6.12 -0.56
N ASN A 72 7.33 -6.58 0.66
CA ASN A 72 6.02 -6.37 1.29
C ASN A 72 5.75 -4.89 1.58
N PHE A 73 6.75 -4.17 2.08
CA PHE A 73 6.61 -2.75 2.40
C PHE A 73 6.54 -1.90 1.13
N LEU A 74 7.32 -2.26 0.12
CA LEU A 74 7.27 -1.60 -1.18
C LEU A 74 5.93 -1.85 -1.90
N ALA A 75 5.39 -3.07 -1.83
CA ALA A 75 4.06 -3.38 -2.36
C ALA A 75 2.95 -2.61 -1.64
N GLY A 76 3.01 -2.52 -0.31
CA GLY A 76 2.04 -1.73 0.47
C GLY A 76 2.01 -0.26 0.08
N LEU A 77 3.17 0.31 -0.27
CA LEU A 77 3.23 1.67 -0.84
C LEU A 77 2.56 1.76 -2.21
N ALA A 78 2.79 0.81 -3.11
CA ALA A 78 2.09 0.77 -4.41
C ALA A 78 0.57 0.68 -4.22
N GLU A 79 0.10 -0.13 -3.27
CA GLU A 79 -1.33 -0.25 -2.96
C GLU A 79 -1.94 1.08 -2.48
N ILE A 80 -1.22 1.84 -1.65
CA ILE A 80 -1.65 3.18 -1.20
C ILE A 80 -1.58 4.19 -2.35
N GLU A 81 -0.56 4.14 -3.21
CA GLU A 81 -0.48 4.99 -4.40
C GLU A 81 -1.66 4.73 -5.36
N ALA A 82 -1.97 3.46 -5.65
CA ALA A 82 -3.12 3.07 -6.44
C ALA A 82 -4.44 3.64 -5.87
N ARG A 83 -4.67 3.45 -4.57
CA ARG A 83 -5.87 3.95 -3.88
C ARG A 83 -6.01 5.46 -3.86
N THR A 84 -4.91 6.19 -3.93
CA THR A 84 -4.91 7.66 -3.90
C THR A 84 -4.91 8.29 -5.30
N GLY A 85 -5.03 7.47 -6.36
CA GLY A 85 -5.08 7.93 -7.76
C GLY A 85 -3.70 8.13 -8.41
N ARG A 86 -2.62 7.71 -7.75
CA ARG A 86 -1.24 7.77 -8.25
C ARG A 86 -0.89 6.50 -9.04
N ALA A 87 -1.63 6.27 -10.13
CA ALA A 87 -1.52 5.05 -10.91
C ALA A 87 -0.12 4.86 -11.52
N GLU A 88 0.47 5.93 -12.07
CA GLU A 88 1.79 5.86 -12.70
C GLU A 88 2.89 5.48 -11.69
N GLU A 89 2.87 6.07 -10.49
CA GLU A 89 3.83 5.78 -9.43
C GLU A 89 3.66 4.34 -8.92
N SER A 90 2.40 3.91 -8.69
CA SER A 90 2.10 2.54 -8.32
C SER A 90 2.63 1.54 -9.37
N VAL A 91 2.41 1.80 -10.66
CA VAL A 91 2.86 0.93 -11.75
C VAL A 91 4.39 0.86 -11.84
N LYS A 92 5.11 1.96 -11.56
CA LYS A 92 6.59 1.94 -11.50
C LYS A 92 7.09 0.98 -10.42
N ILE A 93 6.47 1.02 -9.23
CA ILE A 93 6.82 0.11 -8.14
C ILE A 93 6.49 -1.34 -8.51
N LEU A 94 5.29 -1.60 -9.02
CA LEU A 94 4.88 -2.95 -9.40
C LEU A 94 5.80 -3.56 -10.46
N ARG A 95 6.24 -2.75 -11.43
CA ARG A 95 7.23 -3.15 -12.43
C ARG A 95 8.54 -3.58 -11.78
N GLN A 96 9.08 -2.79 -10.84
CA GLN A 96 10.28 -3.17 -10.10
C GLN A 96 10.09 -4.50 -9.37
N LEU A 97 8.97 -4.67 -8.66
CA LEU A 97 8.67 -5.89 -7.90
C LEU A 97 8.55 -7.14 -8.79
N LEU A 98 8.06 -6.98 -10.03
CA LEU A 98 7.97 -8.07 -11.01
C LEU A 98 9.34 -8.46 -11.61
N THR A 99 10.39 -7.67 -11.44
CA THR A 99 11.76 -8.01 -11.89
C THR A 99 12.54 -8.87 -10.90
N ILE A 100 12.03 -9.07 -9.69
CA ILE A 100 12.68 -9.84 -8.63
C ILE A 100 11.83 -11.07 -8.25
N PRO A 101 12.39 -12.08 -7.56
CA PRO A 101 11.65 -13.26 -7.11
C PRO A 101 10.62 -12.99 -5.98
N ALA A 102 9.75 -11.99 -6.13
CA ALA A 102 8.76 -11.56 -5.15
C ALA A 102 7.34 -12.09 -5.47
N GLY A 103 7.22 -13.25 -6.13
CA GLY A 103 5.95 -13.80 -6.61
C GLY A 103 4.87 -14.02 -5.54
N GLN A 104 5.27 -14.18 -4.27
CA GLN A 104 4.36 -14.27 -3.12
C GLN A 104 3.72 -12.91 -2.78
N VAL A 105 4.40 -11.81 -3.09
CA VAL A 105 3.94 -10.45 -2.82
C VAL A 105 3.24 -9.87 -4.05
N VAL A 106 3.89 -9.93 -5.22
CA VAL A 106 3.36 -9.41 -6.48
C VAL A 106 3.56 -10.43 -7.61
N SER A 107 2.48 -10.70 -8.35
CA SER A 107 2.51 -11.46 -9.60
C SER A 107 1.44 -10.93 -10.55
N ILE A 108 1.61 -11.14 -11.87
CA ILE A 108 0.62 -10.71 -12.86
C ILE A 108 -0.76 -11.33 -12.57
N ALA A 109 -0.79 -12.60 -12.16
CA ALA A 109 -2.03 -13.28 -11.77
C ALA A 109 -2.71 -12.56 -10.59
N ARG A 110 -1.94 -12.19 -9.55
CA ARG A 110 -2.47 -11.48 -8.39
C ARG A 110 -2.96 -10.07 -8.73
N LEU A 111 -2.21 -9.31 -9.53
CA LEU A 111 -2.62 -7.98 -9.99
C LEU A 111 -3.98 -7.99 -10.71
N LYS A 112 -4.27 -9.07 -11.45
CA LYS A 112 -5.54 -9.24 -12.17
C LYS A 112 -6.73 -9.57 -11.28
N ILE A 113 -6.53 -10.14 -10.09
CA ILE A 113 -7.64 -10.64 -9.25
C ILE A 113 -7.84 -9.87 -7.95
N ASP A 114 -6.79 -9.23 -7.43
CA ASP A 114 -6.85 -8.57 -6.11
C ASP A 114 -7.61 -7.22 -6.21
N PRO A 115 -8.72 -7.02 -5.46
CA PRO A 115 -9.51 -5.78 -5.49
C PRO A 115 -8.75 -4.54 -5.03
N VAL A 116 -7.60 -4.69 -4.34
CA VAL A 116 -6.78 -3.54 -3.95
C VAL A 116 -6.36 -2.68 -5.15
N TRP A 117 -6.30 -3.28 -6.35
CA TRP A 117 -5.94 -2.63 -7.61
C TRP A 117 -7.15 -2.08 -8.39
N ASP A 118 -8.38 -2.28 -7.92
CA ASP A 118 -9.59 -1.76 -8.58
C ASP A 118 -9.52 -0.25 -8.90
N PRO A 119 -8.96 0.62 -8.02
CA PRO A 119 -8.82 2.04 -8.31
C PRO A 119 -8.01 2.37 -9.58
N ILE A 120 -7.11 1.48 -10.00
CA ILE A 120 -6.24 1.67 -11.18
C ILE A 120 -6.44 0.61 -12.26
N ARG A 121 -7.42 -0.29 -12.11
CA ARG A 121 -7.66 -1.44 -12.99
C ARG A 121 -7.90 -1.05 -14.45
N HIS A 122 -8.44 0.14 -14.67
CA HIS A 122 -8.74 0.70 -15.99
C HIS A 122 -7.68 1.70 -16.48
N ASP A 123 -6.62 1.92 -15.71
CA ASP A 123 -5.51 2.78 -16.12
C ASP A 123 -4.70 2.10 -17.24
N PRO A 124 -4.39 2.82 -18.36
CA PRO A 124 -3.65 2.24 -19.47
C PRO A 124 -2.28 1.68 -19.09
N SER A 125 -1.59 2.32 -18.13
CA SER A 125 -0.26 1.87 -17.68
C SER A 125 -0.34 0.57 -16.89
N PHE A 126 -1.40 0.40 -16.09
CA PHE A 126 -1.65 -0.82 -15.31
C PHE A 126 -2.09 -1.99 -16.20
N GLN A 127 -2.97 -1.74 -17.18
CA GLN A 127 -3.39 -2.75 -18.15
C GLN A 127 -2.20 -3.26 -18.95
N LYS A 128 -1.36 -2.35 -19.44
CA LYS A 128 -0.13 -2.71 -20.15
C LYS A 128 0.79 -3.57 -19.28
N LEU A 129 1.00 -3.20 -18.01
CA LEU A 129 1.79 -4.01 -17.07
C LEU A 129 1.24 -5.44 -16.94
N CYS A 130 -0.09 -5.60 -16.88
CA CYS A 130 -0.76 -6.90 -16.76
C CYS A 130 -0.66 -7.80 -18.02
N GLU A 131 -0.33 -7.23 -19.17
CA GLU A 131 -0.16 -7.93 -20.45
C GLU A 131 1.30 -8.29 -20.74
N GLU A 132 2.24 -7.68 -20.03
CA GLU A 132 3.65 -7.99 -20.16
C GLU A 132 3.92 -9.45 -19.78
N LYS A 133 4.72 -10.13 -20.61
CA LYS A 133 5.18 -11.48 -20.30
C LYS A 133 6.13 -11.39 -19.10
N GLN A 134 5.87 -12.18 -18.07
CA GLN A 134 6.84 -12.36 -16.99
C GLN A 134 8.13 -12.96 -17.61
N PRO A 135 9.31 -12.40 -17.28
CA PRO A 135 10.58 -12.95 -17.73
C PRO A 135 10.82 -14.38 -17.21
#